data_AF-A0A1B7TJ40-F1
#
_entry.id   AF-A0A1B7TJ40-F1
#
_cell.length_a   1.000
_cell.length_b   1.000
_cell.length_c   1.000
_cell.angle_alpha   90.00
_cell.angle_beta   90.00
_cell.angle_gamma   90.00
#
_symmetry.space_group_name_H-M   'P 1'
#
loop_
_entity.id
_entity.type
_entity.pdbx_description
1 polymer ?
#
loop_
_entity_poly.entity_id
_entity_poly.type
_entity_poly.pdbx_seq_one_letter_code
_entity_poly.pdbx_strand_id
1 'polypeptide(L)'
;MAKEMSEKDILSEENLKISKALRDLSDIEEKLEKIDEQVNKYRISITEPVFEERYNIIANIPNFWKTVLQTHPEFSDFIPVSDFKFLDLLKNLKVVMLSSTDFSITFQFDELKESNFPAQTLTKTFKLTKDITKLKYTSKLTDEQLEDMQEFGFLTSEPIEITWPSDYDSINPNKISMKTDKDFKQNYRAGMKTVFAWFNWTGLKHGKEFPNGDGFANLFMEDIYPHCLKHYIVAKRDIEDEVGESDSEVEEDEEELEGFNIDAINEDEQNKEPSQKKMKI
;
A
#
# COMPACT_ATOMS: atom_id res chain seq x y z
N MET A 1 40.83 -53.26 4.83
CA MET A 1 39.46 -53.43 4.31
C MET A 1 38.68 -52.19 4.68
N ALA A 2 38.46 -51.28 3.72
CA ALA A 2 37.50 -50.19 3.90
C ALA A 2 36.11 -50.82 3.90
N LYS A 3 35.35 -50.61 4.97
CA LYS A 3 33.98 -51.09 5.12
C LYS A 3 33.14 -50.20 4.21
N GLU A 4 32.66 -50.73 3.07
CA GLU A 4 31.68 -50.03 2.24
C GLU A 4 30.46 -49.71 3.11
N MET A 5 30.23 -48.42 3.37
CA MET A 5 29.03 -47.94 4.04
C MET A 5 27.82 -48.28 3.18
N SER A 6 26.78 -48.83 3.78
CA SER A 6 25.57 -49.16 3.03
C SER A 6 24.86 -47.87 2.58
N GLU A 7 24.17 -47.91 1.45
CA GLU A 7 23.40 -46.79 0.90
C GLU A 7 22.41 -46.19 1.93
N LYS A 8 21.90 -47.02 2.84
CA LYS A 8 21.06 -46.59 3.98
C LYS A 8 21.83 -45.80 5.04
N ASP A 9 23.09 -46.15 5.30
CA ASP A 9 23.95 -45.42 6.25
C ASP A 9 24.35 -44.04 5.68
N ILE A 10 24.60 -43.97 4.36
CA ILE A 10 24.87 -42.72 3.63
C ILE A 10 23.63 -41.81 3.67
N LEU A 11 22.45 -42.34 3.31
CA LEU A 11 21.18 -41.59 3.40
C LEU A 11 20.91 -41.10 4.83
N SER A 12 21.26 -41.87 5.86
CA SER A 12 21.08 -41.49 7.26
C SER A 12 22.02 -40.38 7.69
N GLU A 13 23.29 -40.38 7.25
CA GLU A 13 24.24 -39.30 7.53
C GLU A 13 23.88 -38.01 6.78
N GLU A 14 23.44 -38.13 5.52
CA GLU A 14 22.97 -37.00 4.73
C GLU A 14 21.73 -36.35 5.38
N ASN A 15 20.73 -37.14 5.78
CA ASN A 15 19.55 -36.65 6.47
C ASN A 15 19.90 -35.97 7.81
N LEU A 16 20.89 -36.48 8.55
CA LEU A 16 21.34 -35.87 9.80
C LEU A 16 22.04 -34.52 9.56
N LYS A 17 22.87 -34.43 8.51
CA LYS A 17 23.52 -33.18 8.09
C LYS A 17 22.49 -32.15 7.65
N ILE A 18 21.50 -32.55 6.85
CA ILE A 18 20.40 -31.69 6.40
C ILE A 18 19.61 -31.19 7.61
N SER A 19 19.18 -32.08 8.51
CA SER A 19 18.41 -31.69 9.70
C SER A 19 19.16 -30.69 10.57
N LYS A 20 20.47 -30.89 10.77
CA LYS A 20 21.30 -29.93 11.50
C LYS A 20 21.39 -28.59 10.77
N ALA A 21 21.67 -28.61 9.46
CA ALA A 21 21.78 -27.39 8.66
C ALA A 21 20.48 -26.58 8.65
N LEU A 22 19.31 -27.23 8.51
CA LEU A 22 18.01 -26.58 8.56
C LEU A 22 17.74 -25.92 9.92
N ARG A 23 18.16 -26.56 11.01
CA ARG A 23 18.07 -25.96 12.35
C ARG A 23 18.98 -24.74 12.49
N ASP A 24 20.24 -24.85 12.06
CA ASP A 24 21.21 -23.76 12.11
C ASP A 24 20.75 -22.57 11.24
N LEU A 25 20.14 -22.84 10.07
CA LEU A 25 19.51 -21.83 9.22
C LEU A 25 18.30 -21.19 9.89
N SER A 26 17.41 -21.98 10.49
CA SER A 26 16.25 -21.45 11.23
C SER A 26 16.67 -20.47 12.35
N ASP A 27 17.77 -20.78 13.06
CA ASP A 27 18.32 -19.89 14.10
C ASP A 27 18.93 -18.60 13.51
N ILE A 28 19.34 -18.61 12.23
CA ILE A 28 19.83 -17.43 11.51
C ILE A 28 18.65 -16.59 11.02
N GLU A 29 17.63 -17.21 10.42
CA GLU A 29 16.42 -16.50 9.96
C GLU A 29 15.75 -15.72 11.10
N GLU A 30 15.63 -16.31 12.30
CA GLU A 30 15.08 -15.61 13.46
C GLU A 30 15.92 -14.38 13.88
N LYS A 31 17.24 -14.42 13.65
CA LYS A 31 18.11 -13.25 13.91
C LYS A 31 17.94 -12.18 12.85
N LEU A 32 17.82 -12.57 11.58
CA LEU A 32 17.57 -11.65 10.48
C LEU A 32 16.23 -10.93 10.68
N GLU A 33 15.16 -11.65 11.03
CA GLU A 33 13.85 -11.07 11.31
C GLU A 33 13.91 -9.99 12.41
N LYS A 34 14.66 -10.26 13.49
CA LYS A 34 14.87 -9.29 14.58
C LYS A 34 15.68 -8.06 14.14
N ILE A 35 16.67 -8.24 13.27
CA ILE A 35 17.45 -7.14 12.70
C ILE A 35 16.56 -6.29 11.81
N ASP A 36 15.78 -6.91 10.93
CA ASP A 36 14.87 -6.22 10.02
C ASP A 36 13.79 -5.44 10.80
N GLU A 37 13.26 -6.01 11.89
CA GLU A 37 12.33 -5.29 12.76
C GLU A 37 12.96 -4.02 13.36
N GLN A 38 14.22 -4.09 13.80
CA GLN A 38 14.95 -2.93 14.34
C GLN A 38 15.22 -1.87 13.27
N VAL A 39 15.68 -2.29 12.09
CA VAL A 39 15.94 -1.38 10.96
C VAL A 39 14.64 -0.70 10.52
N ASN A 40 13.54 -1.45 10.41
CA ASN A 40 12.24 -0.90 10.04
C ASN A 40 11.74 0.11 11.08
N LYS A 41 11.86 -0.17 12.39
CA LYS A 41 11.51 0.77 13.46
C LYS A 41 12.30 2.07 13.35
N TYR A 42 13.61 1.96 13.13
CA TYR A 42 14.46 3.14 12.94
C TYR A 42 14.04 3.92 11.69
N ARG A 43 13.87 3.24 10.54
CA ARG A 43 13.41 3.85 9.29
C ARG A 43 12.12 4.64 9.50
N ILE A 44 11.12 4.04 10.11
CA ILE A 44 9.83 4.70 10.38
C ILE A 44 10.05 5.97 11.21
N SER A 45 10.84 5.89 12.29
CA SER A 45 11.07 7.02 13.20
C SER A 45 11.72 8.24 12.53
N ILE A 46 12.59 8.02 11.54
CA ILE A 46 13.28 9.10 10.84
C ILE A 46 12.50 9.58 9.61
N THR A 47 11.73 8.70 8.94
CA THR A 47 10.97 9.09 7.74
C THR A 47 9.64 9.76 8.07
N GLU A 48 9.01 9.44 9.19
CA GLU A 48 7.72 10.04 9.59
C GLU A 48 7.72 11.58 9.61
N PRO A 49 8.67 12.29 10.28
CA PRO A 49 8.69 13.75 10.25
C PRO A 49 8.90 14.34 8.85
N VAL A 50 9.69 13.66 8.01
CA VAL A 50 9.95 14.08 6.62
C VAL A 50 8.70 13.91 5.76
N PHE A 51 7.97 12.80 5.93
CA PHE A 51 6.68 12.60 5.27
C PHE A 51 5.63 13.60 5.74
N GLU A 52 5.68 14.05 7.00
CA GLU A 52 4.80 15.10 7.51
C GLU A 52 5.06 16.45 6.84
N GLU A 53 6.33 16.84 6.71
CA GLU A 53 6.72 18.05 5.98
C GLU A 53 6.23 17.98 4.54
N ARG A 54 6.51 16.87 3.85
CA ARG A 54 6.04 16.64 2.47
C ARG A 54 4.52 16.71 2.35
N TYR A 55 3.80 16.13 3.31
CA TYR A 55 2.34 16.14 3.36
C TYR A 55 1.78 17.57 3.45
N ASN A 56 2.39 18.42 4.26
CA ASN A 56 2.00 19.82 4.41
C ASN A 56 2.28 20.66 3.16
N ILE A 57 3.40 20.40 2.47
CA ILE A 57 3.73 21.08 1.21
C ILE A 57 2.75 20.66 0.11
N ILE A 58 2.52 19.36 -0.06
CA ILE A 58 1.58 18.80 -1.06
C ILE A 58 0.17 19.36 -0.87
N ALA A 59 -0.27 19.59 0.37
CA ALA A 59 -1.59 20.17 0.67
C ALA A 59 -1.84 21.54 0.01
N ASN A 60 -0.78 22.27 -0.34
CA ASN A 60 -0.86 23.58 -0.97
C ASN A 60 -0.81 23.53 -2.50
N ILE A 61 -0.61 22.35 -3.11
CA ILE A 61 -0.52 22.18 -4.56
C ILE A 61 -1.91 21.78 -5.09
N PRO A 62 -2.59 22.66 -5.86
CA PRO A 62 -3.90 22.34 -6.42
C PRO A 62 -3.84 21.12 -7.35
N ASN A 63 -4.84 20.26 -7.25
CA ASN A 63 -4.99 19.06 -8.08
C ASN A 63 -3.82 18.06 -8.00
N PHE A 64 -2.94 18.14 -6.99
CA PHE A 64 -1.78 17.24 -6.90
C PHE A 64 -2.17 15.77 -6.98
N TRP A 65 -3.04 15.31 -6.06
CA TRP A 65 -3.46 13.91 -6.02
C TRP A 65 -4.35 13.52 -7.20
N LYS A 66 -5.18 14.45 -7.70
CA LYS A 66 -5.93 14.25 -8.94
C LYS A 66 -4.98 13.90 -10.09
N THR A 67 -3.97 14.75 -10.32
CA THR A 67 -2.98 14.54 -11.38
C THR A 67 -2.24 13.22 -11.19
N VAL A 68 -1.75 12.93 -9.99
CA VAL A 68 -1.05 11.67 -9.69
C VAL A 68 -1.93 10.45 -9.98
N LEU A 69 -3.16 10.42 -9.50
CA LEU A 69 -4.02 9.24 -9.61
C LEU A 69 -4.56 9.03 -11.03
N GLN A 70 -4.81 10.11 -11.78
CA GLN A 70 -5.34 10.02 -13.15
C GLN A 70 -4.31 9.48 -14.15
N THR A 71 -3.02 9.74 -13.94
CA THR A 71 -1.95 9.30 -14.83
C THR A 71 -1.21 8.05 -14.36
N HIS A 72 -1.49 7.60 -13.13
CA HIS A 72 -0.82 6.41 -12.60
C HIS A 72 -1.20 5.17 -13.42
N PRO A 73 -0.22 4.43 -13.99
CA PRO A 73 -0.46 3.41 -15.01
C PRO A 73 -1.34 2.25 -14.52
N GLU A 74 -1.18 1.85 -13.26
CA GLU A 74 -1.89 0.69 -12.69
C GLU A 74 -3.15 1.06 -11.91
N PHE A 75 -3.34 2.34 -11.55
CA PHE A 75 -4.39 2.72 -10.59
C PHE A 75 -5.79 2.51 -11.17
N SER A 76 -5.97 2.79 -12.47
CA SER A 76 -7.23 2.60 -13.18
C SER A 76 -7.66 1.14 -13.32
N ASP A 77 -6.77 0.18 -13.13
CA ASP A 77 -7.10 -1.25 -13.26
C ASP A 77 -7.93 -1.77 -12.07
N PHE A 78 -7.88 -1.07 -10.95
CA PHE A 78 -8.56 -1.46 -9.72
C PHE A 78 -10.00 -0.94 -9.62
N ILE A 79 -10.32 0.16 -10.30
CA ILE A 79 -11.56 0.91 -10.10
C ILE A 79 -12.25 1.26 -11.42
N PRO A 80 -13.58 1.43 -11.45
CA PRO A 80 -14.27 1.93 -12.63
C PRO A 80 -13.95 3.41 -12.90
N VAL A 81 -13.96 3.79 -14.18
CA VAL A 81 -13.71 5.18 -14.62
C VAL A 81 -14.63 6.21 -13.94
N SER A 82 -15.85 5.81 -13.58
CA SER A 82 -16.80 6.68 -12.89
C SER A 82 -16.32 7.13 -11.49
N ASP A 83 -15.40 6.38 -10.86
CA ASP A 83 -14.88 6.73 -9.53
C ASP A 83 -13.95 7.96 -9.58
N PHE A 84 -13.33 8.26 -10.73
CA PHE A 84 -12.47 9.43 -10.86
C PHE A 84 -13.21 10.74 -10.57
N LYS A 85 -14.52 10.81 -10.83
CA LYS A 85 -15.36 11.95 -10.43
C LYS A 85 -15.22 12.30 -8.95
N PHE A 86 -15.05 11.30 -8.09
CA PHE A 86 -14.95 11.48 -6.64
C PHE A 86 -13.50 11.46 -6.13
N LEU A 87 -12.62 10.74 -6.82
CA LEU A 87 -11.19 10.75 -6.51
C LEU A 87 -10.52 12.08 -6.87
N ASP A 88 -11.07 12.80 -7.85
CA ASP A 88 -10.69 14.19 -8.16
C ASP A 88 -10.92 15.15 -6.98
N LEU A 89 -11.75 14.76 -6.01
CA LEU A 89 -12.01 15.53 -4.78
C LEU A 89 -11.00 15.22 -3.67
N LEU A 90 -10.04 14.32 -3.90
CA LEU A 90 -9.01 13.97 -2.92
C LEU A 90 -8.07 15.16 -2.72
N LYS A 91 -8.28 15.89 -1.62
CA LYS A 91 -7.47 17.04 -1.22
C LYS A 91 -6.10 16.61 -0.76
N ASN A 92 -6.03 15.59 0.09
CA ASN A 92 -4.76 15.07 0.58
C ASN A 92 -4.82 13.59 0.95
N LEU A 93 -3.67 12.94 0.94
CA LEU A 93 -3.48 11.52 1.24
C LEU A 93 -2.29 11.38 2.20
N LYS A 94 -2.44 10.56 3.23
CA LYS A 94 -1.36 10.26 4.19
C LYS A 94 -1.27 8.76 4.42
N VAL A 95 -0.07 8.20 4.29
CA VAL A 95 0.22 6.83 4.70
C VAL A 95 1.12 6.86 5.91
N VAL A 96 0.76 6.11 6.95
CA VAL A 96 1.52 6.02 8.21
C VAL A 96 1.80 4.56 8.50
N MET A 97 3.08 4.21 8.65
CA MET A 97 3.51 2.89 9.13
C MET A 97 3.24 2.79 10.63
N LEU A 98 2.51 1.75 11.03
CA LEU A 98 2.17 1.46 12.43
C LEU A 98 3.13 0.41 13.03
N SER A 99 3.68 -0.46 12.19
CA SER A 99 4.71 -1.43 12.52
C SER A 99 5.60 -1.68 11.29
N SER A 100 6.40 -2.75 11.28
CA SER A 100 7.15 -3.17 10.09
C SER A 100 6.24 -3.58 8.92
N THR A 101 5.02 -4.02 9.20
CA THR A 101 4.09 -4.58 8.20
C THR A 101 2.74 -3.88 8.17
N ASP A 102 2.32 -3.28 9.28
CA ASP A 102 1.01 -2.69 9.43
C ASP A 102 1.08 -1.20 9.11
N PHE A 103 0.07 -0.70 8.42
CA PHE A 103 0.01 0.69 7.99
C PHE A 103 -1.42 1.20 7.98
N SER A 104 -1.57 2.52 7.94
CA SER A 104 -2.86 3.16 7.74
C SER A 104 -2.79 4.16 6.60
N ILE A 105 -3.89 4.27 5.85
CA ILE A 105 -4.05 5.24 4.78
C ILE A 105 -5.20 6.17 5.17
N THR A 106 -4.91 7.47 5.21
CA THR A 106 -5.90 8.52 5.47
C THR A 106 -6.15 9.32 4.21
N PHE A 107 -7.41 9.37 3.79
CA PHE A 107 -7.91 10.12 2.64
C PHE A 107 -8.70 11.33 3.15
N GLN A 108 -8.43 12.50 2.60
CA GLN A 108 -9.22 13.72 2.87
C GLN A 108 -9.92 14.15 1.59
N PHE A 109 -11.24 14.01 1.56
CA PHE A 109 -12.07 14.41 0.43
C PHE A 109 -12.75 15.75 0.68
N ASP A 110 -12.78 16.61 -0.33
CA ASP A 110 -13.63 17.80 -0.37
C ASP A 110 -15.08 17.45 -0.74
N GLU A 111 -15.99 18.39 -0.48
CA GLU A 111 -17.41 18.22 -0.77
C GLU A 111 -17.74 18.31 -2.27
N LEU A 112 -18.71 17.51 -2.72
CA LEU A 112 -19.36 17.66 -4.02
C LEU A 112 -20.89 17.67 -3.84
N LYS A 113 -21.45 18.88 -3.83
CA LYS A 113 -22.88 19.13 -3.52
C LYS A 113 -23.83 18.47 -4.51
N GLU A 114 -23.51 18.50 -5.79
CA GLU A 114 -24.35 17.92 -6.86
C GLU A 114 -24.56 16.42 -6.68
N SER A 115 -23.59 15.75 -6.06
CA SER A 115 -23.60 14.31 -5.78
C SER A 115 -23.94 13.99 -4.33
N ASN A 116 -24.39 14.98 -3.55
CA ASN A 116 -24.62 14.85 -2.11
C ASN A 116 -23.46 14.14 -1.37
N PHE A 117 -22.23 14.41 -1.81
CA PHE A 117 -21.03 13.79 -1.27
C PHE A 117 -20.35 14.79 -0.32
N PRO A 118 -20.36 14.55 0.99
CA PRO A 118 -19.82 15.49 1.96
C PRO A 118 -18.29 15.44 1.97
N ALA A 119 -17.68 16.56 2.39
CA ALA A 119 -16.29 16.53 2.81
C ALA A 119 -16.13 15.54 3.97
N GLN A 120 -15.16 14.63 3.86
CA GLN A 120 -14.97 13.57 4.83
C GLN A 120 -13.51 13.12 4.88
N THR A 121 -13.06 12.72 6.07
CA THR A 121 -11.73 12.15 6.28
C THR A 121 -11.88 10.69 6.67
N LEU A 122 -11.20 9.81 5.94
CA LEU A 122 -11.35 8.37 6.06
C LEU A 122 -9.97 7.76 6.32
N THR A 123 -9.81 7.10 7.46
CA THR A 123 -8.57 6.38 7.81
C THR A 123 -8.84 4.88 7.80
N LYS A 124 -8.22 4.16 6.87
CA LYS A 124 -8.30 2.70 6.78
C LYS A 124 -6.98 2.09 7.25
N THR A 125 -7.05 1.09 8.12
CA THR A 125 -5.88 0.42 8.70
C THR A 125 -5.74 -0.99 8.17
N PHE A 126 -4.54 -1.35 7.76
CA PHE A 126 -4.17 -2.63 7.21
C PHE A 126 -3.17 -3.34 8.12
N LYS A 127 -3.40 -4.64 8.32
CA LYS A 127 -2.57 -5.48 9.17
C LYS A 127 -2.23 -6.78 8.49
N LEU A 128 -0.96 -7.17 8.58
CA LEU A 128 -0.52 -8.48 8.11
C LEU A 128 -0.93 -9.54 9.14
N THR A 129 -1.57 -10.62 8.70
CA THR A 129 -1.91 -11.74 9.57
C THR A 129 -1.62 -13.07 8.89
N LYS A 130 -1.19 -14.06 9.67
CA LYS A 130 -0.98 -15.46 9.21
C LYS A 130 -2.11 -16.39 9.63
N ASP A 131 -3.12 -15.86 10.32
CA ASP A 131 -4.22 -16.64 10.89
C ASP A 131 -5.31 -16.89 9.84
N ILE A 132 -5.14 -17.97 9.08
CA ILE A 132 -6.08 -18.40 8.06
C ILE A 132 -7.45 -18.82 8.63
N THR A 133 -7.57 -19.04 9.95
CA THR A 133 -8.87 -19.41 10.57
C THR A 133 -9.88 -18.27 10.54
N LYS A 134 -9.41 -17.03 10.34
CA LYS A 134 -10.26 -15.84 10.16
C LYS A 134 -10.93 -15.78 8.78
N LEU A 135 -10.42 -16.53 7.81
CA LEU A 135 -10.93 -16.53 6.44
C LEU A 135 -12.34 -17.13 6.38
N LYS A 136 -13.19 -16.49 5.59
CA LYS A 136 -14.53 -16.94 5.24
C LYS A 136 -14.56 -17.27 3.76
N TYR A 137 -15.31 -18.32 3.42
CA TYR A 137 -15.47 -18.79 2.03
C TYR A 137 -14.15 -19.28 1.39
N THR A 138 -13.34 -20.05 2.14
CA THR A 138 -12.06 -20.62 1.68
C THR A 138 -12.20 -21.65 0.55
N SER A 139 -13.41 -22.09 0.21
CA SER A 139 -13.65 -23.08 -0.86
C SER A 139 -13.21 -22.63 -2.27
N LYS A 140 -12.76 -21.38 -2.41
CA LYS A 140 -12.23 -20.81 -3.66
C LYS A 140 -10.71 -20.67 -3.66
N LEU A 141 -10.05 -20.92 -2.54
CA LEU A 141 -8.61 -20.89 -2.41
C LEU A 141 -8.06 -22.30 -2.62
N THR A 142 -6.92 -22.42 -3.27
CA THR A 142 -6.19 -23.68 -3.37
C THR A 142 -5.47 -23.97 -2.05
N ASP A 143 -5.10 -25.23 -1.83
CA ASP A 143 -4.33 -25.61 -0.64
C ASP A 143 -2.98 -24.85 -0.60
N GLU A 144 -2.30 -24.71 -1.75
CA GLU A 144 -1.08 -23.92 -1.92
C GLU A 144 -1.29 -22.45 -1.49
N GLN A 145 -2.39 -21.81 -1.90
CA GLN A 145 -2.69 -20.45 -1.48
C GLN A 145 -2.91 -20.33 0.04
N LEU A 146 -3.56 -21.33 0.65
CA LEU A 146 -3.77 -21.33 2.10
C LEU A 146 -2.46 -21.55 2.87
N GLU A 147 -1.57 -22.40 2.34
CA GLU A 147 -0.23 -22.62 2.88
C GLU A 147 0.61 -21.33 2.80
N ASP A 148 0.65 -20.67 1.65
CA ASP A 148 1.35 -19.39 1.47
C ASP A 148 0.82 -18.32 2.44
N MET A 149 -0.50 -18.20 2.59
CA MET A 149 -1.12 -17.25 3.51
C MET A 149 -0.78 -17.57 4.98
N GLN A 150 -0.59 -18.84 5.32
CA GLN A 150 -0.20 -19.25 6.68
C GLN A 150 1.30 -19.02 6.94
N GLU A 151 2.14 -19.15 5.91
CA GLU A 151 3.59 -18.99 6.02
C GLU A 151 4.02 -17.52 5.94
N PHE A 152 3.59 -16.82 4.89
CA PHE A 152 4.00 -15.44 4.58
C PHE A 152 3.03 -14.39 5.12
N GLY A 153 1.77 -14.77 5.31
CA GLY A 153 0.71 -13.86 5.77
C GLY A 153 -0.04 -13.19 4.63
N PHE A 154 -1.14 -12.54 4.99
CA PHE A 154 -2.01 -11.81 4.08
C PHE A 154 -2.52 -10.55 4.75
N LEU A 155 -2.82 -9.54 3.93
CA LEU A 155 -3.31 -8.26 4.42
C LEU A 155 -4.78 -8.37 4.83
N THR A 156 -5.11 -7.74 5.96
CA THR A 156 -6.48 -7.63 6.45
C THR A 156 -6.79 -6.21 6.87
N SER A 157 -8.06 -5.84 6.84
CA SER A 157 -8.54 -4.54 7.29
C SER A 157 -9.92 -4.69 7.93
N GLU A 158 -10.34 -3.67 8.66
CA GLU A 158 -11.73 -3.52 9.07
C GLU A 158 -12.51 -2.63 8.08
N PRO A 159 -13.85 -2.81 7.95
CA PRO A 159 -14.70 -1.88 7.23
C PRO A 159 -14.72 -0.52 7.92
N ILE A 160 -14.74 0.56 7.13
CA ILE A 160 -14.92 1.91 7.65
C ILE A 160 -16.21 2.53 7.12
N GLU A 161 -16.83 3.35 7.96
CA GLU A 161 -18.03 4.09 7.56
C GLU A 161 -17.64 5.20 6.57
N ILE A 162 -18.28 5.17 5.40
CA ILE A 162 -18.08 6.12 4.30
C ILE A 162 -19.45 6.56 3.78
N THR A 163 -19.61 7.85 3.52
CA THR A 163 -20.80 8.35 2.83
C THR A 163 -20.60 8.23 1.33
N TRP A 164 -21.39 7.35 0.71
CA TRP A 164 -21.39 7.16 -0.74
C TRP A 164 -22.08 8.34 -1.45
N PRO A 165 -21.64 8.71 -2.66
CA PRO A 165 -22.30 9.72 -3.47
C PRO A 165 -23.68 9.24 -3.94
N SER A 166 -24.63 10.17 -4.09
CA SER A 166 -26.00 9.86 -4.54
C SER A 166 -26.05 9.28 -5.95
N ASP A 167 -25.07 9.62 -6.81
CA ASP A 167 -24.91 9.03 -8.14
C ASP A 167 -24.83 7.49 -8.09
N TYR A 168 -24.34 6.94 -6.97
CA TYR A 168 -24.16 5.50 -6.77
C TYR A 168 -25.30 4.84 -6.01
N ASP A 169 -26.42 5.53 -5.74
CA ASP A 169 -27.55 4.96 -5.01
C ASP A 169 -28.10 3.68 -5.65
N SER A 170 -28.06 3.59 -6.98
CA SER A 170 -28.51 2.43 -7.76
C SER A 170 -27.59 1.21 -7.67
N ILE A 171 -26.35 1.39 -7.20
CA ILE A 171 -25.33 0.35 -7.05
C ILE A 171 -24.81 0.21 -5.61
N ASN A 172 -25.25 1.08 -4.70
CA ASN A 172 -24.84 1.07 -3.30
C ASN A 172 -25.42 -0.15 -2.57
N PRO A 173 -24.57 -1.06 -2.04
CA PRO A 173 -25.02 -2.28 -1.35
C PRO A 173 -26.01 -2.08 -0.20
N ASN A 174 -26.01 -0.89 0.43
CA ASN A 174 -26.89 -0.57 1.54
C ASN A 174 -28.27 -0.03 1.08
N LYS A 175 -28.39 0.40 -0.17
CA LYS A 175 -29.65 0.97 -0.72
C LYS A 175 -30.38 0.01 -1.66
N ILE A 176 -29.68 -0.91 -2.30
CA ILE A 176 -30.27 -1.91 -3.19
C ILE A 176 -30.76 -3.15 -2.43
N SER A 177 -31.83 -3.78 -2.91
CA SER A 177 -32.40 -4.97 -2.28
C SER A 177 -32.82 -6.04 -3.29
N MET A 178 -32.48 -7.28 -2.98
CA MET A 178 -32.79 -8.45 -3.81
C MET A 178 -34.31 -8.66 -3.99
N LYS A 179 -35.14 -8.12 -3.09
CA LYS A 179 -36.61 -8.25 -3.17
C LYS A 179 -37.25 -7.25 -4.11
N THR A 180 -36.63 -6.07 -4.27
CA THR A 180 -37.21 -4.94 -5.00
C THR A 180 -36.58 -4.75 -6.37
N ASP A 181 -35.26 -4.95 -6.47
CA ASP A 181 -34.49 -4.58 -7.65
C ASP A 181 -34.29 -5.78 -8.58
N LYS A 182 -34.84 -5.68 -9.79
CA LYS A 182 -34.73 -6.74 -10.82
C LYS A 182 -33.28 -7.05 -11.20
N ASP A 183 -32.44 -6.02 -11.27
CA ASP A 183 -31.03 -6.11 -11.65
C ASP A 183 -30.08 -6.11 -10.45
N PHE A 184 -30.59 -6.43 -9.25
CA PHE A 184 -29.83 -6.42 -7.99
C PHE A 184 -28.43 -7.03 -8.10
N LYS A 185 -28.31 -8.22 -8.72
CA LYS A 185 -27.01 -8.92 -8.83
C LYS A 185 -26.01 -8.16 -9.69
N GLN A 186 -26.47 -7.51 -10.77
CA GLN A 186 -25.60 -6.72 -11.65
C GLN A 186 -25.15 -5.45 -10.93
N ASN A 187 -26.09 -4.73 -10.33
CA ASN A 187 -25.83 -3.49 -9.61
C ASN A 187 -24.94 -3.70 -8.39
N TYR A 188 -25.20 -4.75 -7.60
CA TYR A 188 -24.35 -5.12 -6.47
C TYR A 188 -22.92 -5.41 -6.92
N ARG A 189 -22.73 -6.16 -8.02
CA ARG A 189 -21.39 -6.43 -8.56
C ARG A 189 -20.70 -5.18 -9.08
N ALA A 190 -21.45 -4.26 -9.69
CA ALA A 190 -20.90 -2.98 -10.14
C ALA A 190 -20.45 -2.14 -8.94
N GLY A 191 -21.30 -2.00 -7.91
CA GLY A 191 -20.99 -1.28 -6.68
C GLY A 191 -19.78 -1.88 -5.93
N MET A 192 -19.68 -3.20 -5.87
CA MET A 192 -18.56 -3.89 -5.21
C MET A 192 -17.20 -3.69 -5.89
N LYS A 193 -17.15 -3.17 -7.12
CA LYS A 193 -15.90 -2.82 -7.81
C LYS A 193 -15.49 -1.37 -7.62
N THR A 194 -16.31 -0.54 -6.97
CA THR A 194 -15.98 0.86 -6.73
C THR A 194 -15.00 1.01 -5.56
N VAL A 195 -14.24 2.10 -5.54
CA VAL A 195 -13.37 2.50 -4.42
C VAL A 195 -14.16 2.61 -3.10
N PHE A 196 -15.45 2.96 -3.17
CA PHE A 196 -16.33 3.00 -2.00
C PHE A 196 -16.58 1.62 -1.38
N ALA A 197 -16.59 0.56 -2.19
CA ALA A 197 -16.63 -0.80 -1.69
C ALA A 197 -15.27 -1.25 -1.12
N TRP A 198 -14.15 -0.75 -1.64
CA TRP A 198 -12.83 -1.02 -1.08
C TRP A 198 -12.69 -0.51 0.36
N PHE A 199 -13.32 0.61 0.72
CA PHE A 199 -13.35 1.06 2.12
C PHE A 199 -14.02 0.04 3.07
N ASN A 200 -14.88 -0.84 2.55
CA ASN A 200 -15.49 -1.96 3.29
C ASN A 200 -14.77 -3.31 3.10
N TRP A 201 -13.69 -3.36 2.31
CA TRP A 201 -12.89 -4.57 2.12
C TRP A 201 -12.20 -4.99 3.42
N THR A 202 -12.12 -6.30 3.67
CA THR A 202 -11.51 -6.85 4.89
C THR A 202 -10.37 -7.82 4.63
N GLY A 203 -10.31 -8.40 3.42
CA GLY A 203 -9.37 -9.49 3.10
C GLY A 203 -9.83 -10.84 3.66
N LEU A 204 -10.96 -10.89 4.37
CA LEU A 204 -11.44 -12.11 5.02
C LEU A 204 -12.49 -12.86 4.20
N LYS A 205 -13.10 -12.24 3.16
CA LYS A 205 -14.19 -12.88 2.40
C LYS A 205 -13.84 -12.95 0.91
N HIS A 206 -12.96 -13.89 0.57
CA HIS A 206 -12.41 -14.05 -0.77
C HIS A 206 -13.50 -14.22 -1.86
N GLY A 207 -13.41 -13.39 -2.91
CA GLY A 207 -14.36 -13.38 -4.02
C GLY A 207 -15.78 -12.90 -3.67
N LYS A 208 -15.95 -12.24 -2.52
CA LYS A 208 -17.21 -11.61 -2.07
C LYS A 208 -17.05 -10.12 -1.71
N GLU A 209 -15.84 -9.60 -1.81
CA GLU A 209 -15.46 -8.22 -1.50
C GLU A 209 -14.96 -7.51 -2.75
N PHE A 210 -14.47 -6.28 -2.58
CA PHE A 210 -13.71 -5.56 -3.61
C PHE A 210 -12.57 -6.47 -4.15
N PRO A 211 -12.45 -6.65 -5.47
CA PRO A 211 -11.41 -7.49 -6.05
C PRO A 211 -10.01 -6.94 -5.78
N ASN A 212 -9.05 -7.80 -5.39
CA ASN A 212 -7.65 -7.43 -5.17
C ASN A 212 -7.45 -6.20 -4.25
N GLY A 213 -8.22 -6.13 -3.16
CA GLY A 213 -8.18 -4.98 -2.24
C GLY A 213 -6.89 -4.84 -1.45
N ASP A 214 -6.17 -5.94 -1.26
CA ASP A 214 -4.80 -6.01 -0.75
C ASP A 214 -3.80 -5.42 -1.76
N GLY A 215 -3.86 -5.83 -3.03
CA GLY A 215 -3.06 -5.21 -4.08
C GLY A 215 -3.30 -3.71 -4.22
N PHE A 216 -4.56 -3.27 -4.09
CA PHE A 216 -4.88 -1.84 -4.12
C PHE A 216 -4.33 -1.07 -2.90
N ALA A 217 -4.30 -1.70 -1.71
CA ALA A 217 -3.69 -1.11 -0.53
C ALA A 217 -2.16 -1.02 -0.66
N ASN A 218 -1.53 -2.06 -1.20
CA ASN A 218 -0.10 -2.09 -1.45
C ASN A 218 0.31 -1.08 -2.52
N LEU A 219 -0.50 -0.86 -3.56
CA LEU A 219 -0.25 0.17 -4.56
C LEU A 219 -0.09 1.56 -3.92
N PHE A 220 -0.91 1.88 -2.93
CA PHE A 220 -0.76 3.12 -2.16
C PHE A 220 0.50 3.14 -1.30
N MET A 221 0.78 2.03 -0.60
CA MET A 221 1.86 1.93 0.35
C MET A 221 3.24 1.89 -0.31
N GLU A 222 3.38 1.19 -1.42
CA GLU A 222 4.66 0.85 -2.05
C GLU A 222 4.99 1.79 -3.22
N ASP A 223 4.00 2.34 -3.92
CA ASP A 223 4.23 3.16 -5.10
C ASP A 223 3.64 4.58 -4.99
N ILE A 224 2.30 4.70 -4.99
CA ILE A 224 1.63 6.00 -5.13
C ILE A 224 2.09 6.97 -4.05
N TYR A 225 2.11 6.59 -2.77
CA TYR A 225 2.48 7.51 -1.70
C TYR A 225 3.99 7.77 -1.65
N PRO A 226 4.89 6.77 -1.65
CA PRO A 226 6.33 7.04 -1.63
C PRO A 226 6.81 7.86 -2.84
N HIS A 227 6.23 7.62 -4.03
CA HIS A 227 6.69 8.19 -5.29
C HIS A 227 5.76 9.26 -5.89
N CYS A 228 4.82 9.80 -5.11
CA CYS A 228 3.80 10.74 -5.59
C CYS A 228 4.37 11.95 -6.35
N LEU A 229 5.51 12.51 -5.91
CA LEU A 229 6.14 13.65 -6.59
C LEU A 229 6.66 13.25 -7.98
N LYS A 230 7.27 12.07 -8.11
CA LYS A 230 7.77 11.57 -9.39
C LYS A 230 6.61 11.39 -10.37
N HIS A 231 5.53 10.75 -9.92
CA HIS A 231 4.31 10.57 -10.71
C HIS A 231 3.72 11.93 -11.14
N TYR A 232 3.68 12.90 -10.23
CA TYR A 232 3.20 14.25 -10.54
C TYR A 232 4.04 14.95 -11.61
N ILE A 233 5.37 14.89 -11.52
CA ILE A 233 6.28 15.51 -12.49
C ILE A 233 6.14 14.87 -13.87
N VAL A 234 6.10 13.53 -13.93
CA VAL A 234 5.90 12.81 -15.20
C VAL A 234 4.58 13.19 -15.83
N ALA A 235 3.50 13.18 -15.03
CA ALA A 235 2.18 13.59 -15.48
C ALA A 235 2.14 15.02 -16.05
N LYS A 236 2.85 15.95 -15.39
CA LYS A 236 2.91 17.35 -15.85
C LYS A 236 3.65 17.50 -17.17
N ARG A 237 4.77 16.80 -17.34
CA ARG A 237 5.50 16.76 -18.61
C ARG A 237 4.66 16.19 -19.74
N ASP A 238 3.99 15.06 -19.49
CA ASP A 238 3.13 14.44 -20.51
C ASP A 238 2.00 15.38 -20.94
N ILE A 239 1.41 16.11 -19.99
CA ILE A 239 0.39 17.14 -20.30
C ILE A 239 0.99 18.32 -21.08
N GLU A 240 2.17 18.80 -20.71
CA GLU A 240 2.84 19.91 -21.38
C GLU A 240 3.26 19.52 -22.81
N ASP A 241 3.78 18.31 -23.01
CA ASP A 241 4.14 17.78 -24.33
C ASP A 241 2.90 17.63 -25.23
N GLU A 242 1.77 17.17 -24.69
CA GLU A 242 0.49 17.12 -25.41
C GLU A 242 -0.04 18.51 -25.79
N VAL A 243 0.18 19.52 -24.95
CA VAL A 243 -0.24 20.91 -25.21
C VAL A 243 0.71 21.62 -26.19
N GLY A 244 2.02 21.33 -26.13
CA GLY A 244 3.05 21.88 -27.00
C GLY A 244 2.96 21.44 -28.46
N GLU A 245 2.30 20.31 -28.76
CA GLU A 245 1.93 19.94 -30.14
C GLU A 245 0.72 20.74 -30.69
N SER A 246 -0.04 21.43 -29.83
CA SER A 246 -1.30 22.10 -30.19
C SER A 246 -1.24 23.63 -30.19
N ASP A 247 -0.31 24.29 -29.51
CA ASP A 247 -0.33 25.75 -29.37
C ASP A 247 1.07 26.36 -29.49
N SER A 248 1.45 26.70 -30.72
CA SER A 248 2.60 27.55 -30.99
C SER A 248 2.28 29.00 -30.63
N GLU A 249 2.24 29.34 -29.34
CA GLU A 249 2.42 30.71 -28.78
C GLU A 249 2.16 30.71 -27.25
N VAL A 250 3.18 30.47 -26.42
CA VAL A 250 3.17 31.03 -25.05
C VAL A 250 4.58 31.40 -24.59
N GLU A 251 4.69 32.61 -24.04
CA GLU A 251 5.88 33.20 -23.45
C GLU A 251 6.42 32.36 -22.28
N GLU A 252 7.75 32.19 -22.27
CA GLU A 252 8.54 31.49 -21.26
C GLU A 252 8.49 32.21 -19.90
N ASP A 253 7.91 31.56 -18.90
CA ASP A 253 8.28 31.73 -17.49
C ASP A 253 8.71 30.35 -16.95
N GLU A 254 9.80 29.82 -17.50
CA GLU A 254 10.49 28.65 -16.95
C GLU A 254 11.33 29.07 -15.73
N GLU A 255 10.76 28.99 -14.53
CA GLU A 255 11.59 28.81 -13.33
C GLU A 255 12.06 27.35 -13.30
N GLU A 256 13.29 27.12 -13.78
CA GLU A 256 14.01 25.86 -13.64
C GLU A 256 13.93 25.36 -12.18
N LEU A 257 13.22 24.26 -11.96
CA LEU A 257 13.29 23.47 -10.74
C LEU A 257 14.74 22.93 -10.60
N GLU A 258 15.61 23.70 -9.95
CA GLU A 258 16.96 23.28 -9.60
C GLU A 258 16.89 21.92 -8.88
N GLY A 259 17.55 20.93 -9.46
CA GLY A 259 17.47 19.54 -9.03
C GLY A 259 17.81 19.35 -7.56
N PHE A 260 16.97 18.59 -6.86
CA PHE A 260 17.22 18.10 -5.50
C PHE A 260 18.63 17.52 -5.38
N ASN A 261 19.52 18.22 -4.67
CA ASN A 261 20.87 17.76 -4.41
C ASN A 261 20.89 16.88 -3.15
N ILE A 262 21.03 15.56 -3.35
CA ILE A 262 20.94 14.55 -2.29
C ILE A 262 22.18 14.53 -1.36
N ASP A 263 23.26 15.21 -1.74
CA ASP A 263 24.53 15.18 -1.01
C ASP A 263 24.53 15.98 0.30
N ALA A 264 23.52 16.83 0.54
CA ALA A 264 23.43 17.67 1.75
C ALA A 264 23.02 16.91 3.03
N ILE A 265 22.63 15.63 2.95
CA ILE A 265 22.15 14.86 4.11
C ILE A 265 23.31 14.23 4.91
N ASN A 266 24.53 14.23 4.39
CA ASN A 266 25.64 13.46 4.97
C ASN A 266 26.57 14.22 5.94
N GLU A 267 26.38 15.52 6.21
CA GLU A 267 27.39 16.29 6.95
C GLU A 267 27.14 16.47 8.47
N ASP A 268 25.98 16.16 9.03
CA ASP A 268 25.65 16.56 10.42
C ASP A 268 25.74 15.49 11.52
N GLU A 269 26.20 14.26 11.26
CA GLU A 269 26.36 13.22 12.30
C GLU A 269 27.76 12.59 12.43
N GLN A 270 28.84 13.33 12.14
CA GLN A 270 30.20 12.91 12.48
C GLN A 270 30.85 13.78 13.56
N ASN A 271 30.33 13.74 14.80
CA ASN A 271 31.20 13.91 15.99
C ASN A 271 30.52 13.65 17.35
N LYS A 272 30.34 12.38 17.73
CA LYS A 272 30.34 11.97 19.15
C LYS A 272 30.93 10.57 19.32
N GLU A 273 32.26 10.48 19.36
CA GLU A 273 32.93 9.27 19.86
C GLU A 273 32.60 9.05 21.35
N PRO A 274 32.30 7.81 21.79
CA PRO A 274 32.19 7.50 23.21
C PRO A 274 33.57 7.40 23.86
N SER A 275 33.81 8.27 24.86
CA SER A 275 35.06 8.36 25.61
C SER A 275 35.46 7.03 26.27
N GLN A 276 36.62 6.49 25.89
CA GLN A 276 37.26 5.37 26.59
C GLN A 276 37.85 5.85 27.94
N LYS A 277 37.31 5.35 29.06
CA LYS A 277 37.97 5.49 30.37
C LYS A 277 39.07 4.42 30.51
N LYS A 278 40.33 4.89 30.58
CA LYS A 278 41.52 4.09 30.86
C LYS A 278 41.44 3.44 32.26
N MET A 279 41.67 2.13 32.32
CA MET A 279 42.05 1.41 33.54
C MET A 279 43.36 1.98 34.11
N LYS A 280 43.41 2.23 35.42
CA LYS A 280 44.66 2.46 36.14
C LYS A 280 45.22 1.12 36.63
N ILE A 281 46.51 0.94 36.38
CA ILE A 281 47.42 0.02 37.09
C ILE A 281 47.60 0.52 38.52
#